data_AF-A0AAU7A7P8-F1
#
_entry.id   AF-A0AAU7A7P8-F1
#
_cell.length_a   1.000
_cell.length_b   1.000
_cell.length_c   1.000
_cell.angle_alpha   90.00
_cell.angle_beta   90.00
_cell.angle_gamma   90.00
#
_symmetry.space_group_name_H-M   'P 1'
#
loop_
_entity.id
_entity.type
_entity.pdbx_description
1 polymer ?
#
loop_
_entity_poly.entity_id
_entity_poly.type
_entity_poly.pdbx_seq_one_letter_code
_entity_poly.pdbx_strand_id
1 'polypeptide(L)'
;MMALALRYGGRLLSSRGGLAVVLCALLWGWHVYDKRQAINTAREGFVQQFELTATQAELEALRRRMASAREANRVLQEKVQVAEGEALRFAAELEVFEHETGINPDGVVDSDLIGRLRSN
;
A
#
# COMPACT_ATOMS: atom_id res chain seq x y z
N MET A 1 17.51 -55.64 -14.87
CA MET A 1 18.46 -54.59 -15.29
C MET A 1 19.45 -54.14 -14.20
N MET A 2 19.07 -54.09 -12.91
CA MET A 2 20.02 -53.78 -11.81
C MET A 2 21.20 -54.78 -11.67
N ALA A 3 20.97 -56.08 -11.87
CA ALA A 3 22.02 -57.10 -11.71
C ALA A 3 23.13 -57.02 -12.79
N LEU A 4 22.80 -56.56 -14.01
CA LEU A 4 23.81 -56.28 -15.04
C LEU A 4 24.63 -55.03 -14.66
N ALA A 5 23.98 -53.97 -14.18
CA ALA A 5 24.68 -52.75 -13.76
C ALA A 5 25.69 -53.01 -12.62
N LEU A 6 25.35 -53.84 -11.63
CA LEU A 6 26.28 -54.22 -10.56
C LEU A 6 27.44 -55.10 -11.05
N ARG A 7 27.19 -56.06 -11.94
CA ARG A 7 28.21 -57.01 -12.43
C ARG A 7 29.19 -56.36 -13.42
N TYR A 8 28.73 -55.40 -14.23
CA TYR A 8 29.60 -54.58 -15.09
C TYR A 8 30.25 -53.42 -14.30
N GLY A 9 29.57 -52.87 -13.30
CA GLY A 9 30.12 -51.85 -12.40
C GLY A 9 31.34 -52.34 -11.62
N GLY A 10 31.31 -53.57 -11.08
CA GLY A 10 32.47 -54.15 -10.39
C GLY A 10 33.69 -54.36 -11.29
N ARG A 11 33.49 -54.70 -12.57
CA ARG A 11 34.58 -54.81 -13.58
C ARG A 11 35.08 -53.44 -14.07
N LEU A 12 34.20 -52.45 -14.17
CA LEU A 12 34.59 -51.07 -14.49
C LEU A 12 35.45 -50.48 -13.37
N LEU A 13 35.09 -50.70 -12.10
CA LEU A 13 35.92 -50.26 -10.97
C LEU A 13 37.24 -51.03 -10.83
N SER A 14 37.31 -52.29 -11.24
CA SER A 14 38.56 -53.09 -11.11
C SER A 14 39.55 -52.87 -12.25
N SER A 15 39.14 -52.24 -13.36
CA SER A 15 40.01 -51.98 -14.52
C SER A 15 40.50 -50.52 -14.52
N ARG A 16 41.78 -50.30 -14.88
CA ARG A 16 42.38 -48.96 -14.93
C ARG A 16 41.62 -48.00 -15.86
N GLY A 17 41.11 -48.52 -16.98
CA GLY A 17 40.32 -47.76 -17.95
C GLY A 17 38.91 -47.41 -17.44
N GLY A 18 38.21 -48.36 -16.81
CA GLY A 18 36.88 -48.11 -16.26
C GLY A 18 36.92 -47.12 -15.09
N LEU A 19 37.94 -47.20 -14.24
CA LEU A 19 38.16 -46.26 -13.14
C LEU A 19 38.45 -44.83 -13.67
N ALA A 20 39.23 -44.70 -14.74
CA ALA A 20 39.46 -43.41 -15.40
C ALA A 20 38.16 -42.79 -15.94
N VAL A 21 37.30 -43.58 -16.59
CA VAL A 21 36.01 -43.10 -17.10
C VAL A 21 35.09 -42.64 -15.96
N VAL A 22 35.03 -43.39 -14.86
CA VAL A 22 34.23 -43.02 -13.68
C VAL A 22 34.75 -41.71 -13.07
N LEU A 23 36.08 -41.55 -12.93
CA LEU A 23 36.67 -40.32 -12.43
C LEU A 23 36.38 -39.13 -13.35
N CYS A 24 36.51 -39.29 -14.67
CA CYS A 24 36.16 -38.24 -15.63
C CYS A 24 34.67 -37.87 -15.56
N ALA A 25 33.76 -38.85 -15.43
CA ALA A 25 32.33 -38.60 -15.30
C ALA A 25 31.98 -37.88 -13.98
N LEU A 26 32.65 -38.24 -12.88
CA LEU A 26 32.48 -37.57 -11.59
C LEU A 26 33.01 -36.13 -11.63
N LEU A 27 34.20 -35.91 -12.18
CA LEU A 27 34.78 -34.57 -12.35
C LEU A 27 33.90 -33.70 -13.26
N TRP A 28 33.39 -34.27 -14.35
CA TRP A 28 32.46 -33.59 -15.23
C TRP A 28 31.15 -33.25 -14.52
N GLY A 29 30.57 -34.20 -13.80
CA GLY A 29 29.36 -34.01 -13.01
C GLY A 29 29.54 -32.92 -11.95
N TRP A 30 30.69 -32.92 -11.27
CA TRP A 30 31.08 -31.88 -10.32
C TRP A 30 31.15 -30.50 -10.97
N HIS A 31 31.83 -30.39 -12.11
CA HIS A 31 31.95 -29.12 -12.83
C HIS A 31 30.60 -28.58 -13.33
N VAL A 32 29.70 -29.45 -13.79
CA VAL A 32 28.33 -29.04 -14.17
C VAL A 32 27.52 -28.60 -12.95
N TYR A 33 27.65 -29.32 -11.83
CA TYR A 33 26.99 -28.97 -10.58
C TYR A 33 27.47 -27.61 -10.05
N ASP A 34 28.78 -27.38 -10.04
CA ASP A 34 29.40 -26.13 -9.60
C ASP A 34 28.93 -24.93 -10.43
N LYS A 35 28.91 -25.07 -11.78
CA LYS A 35 28.36 -24.03 -12.67
C LYS A 35 26.89 -23.75 -12.41
N ARG A 36 26.08 -24.79 -12.16
CA ARG A 36 24.65 -24.62 -11.85
C ARG A 36 24.46 -23.91 -10.52
N GLN A 37 25.24 -24.26 -9.50
CA GLN A 37 25.23 -23.58 -8.20
C GLN A 37 25.59 -22.10 -8.37
N ALA A 38 26.66 -21.78 -9.08
CA ALA A 38 27.07 -20.38 -9.31
C ALA A 38 25.97 -19.56 -10.00
N ILE A 39 25.30 -20.12 -11.01
CA ILE A 39 24.18 -19.47 -11.71
C ILE A 39 22.98 -19.28 -10.77
N ASN A 40 22.63 -20.31 -9.99
CA ASN A 40 21.50 -20.23 -9.06
C ASN A 40 21.74 -19.19 -7.98
N THR A 41 22.94 -19.18 -7.37
CA THR A 41 23.33 -18.18 -6.37
C THR A 41 23.30 -16.77 -6.95
N ALA A 42 23.81 -16.58 -8.18
CA ALA A 42 23.74 -15.28 -8.85
C ALA A 42 22.29 -14.86 -9.09
N ARG A 43 21.44 -15.78 -9.59
CA ARG A 43 20.02 -15.51 -9.83
C ARG A 43 19.28 -15.15 -8.55
N GLU A 44 19.47 -15.92 -7.47
CA GLU A 44 18.87 -15.64 -6.17
C GLU A 44 19.30 -14.28 -5.62
N GLY A 45 20.60 -13.96 -5.74
CA GLY A 45 21.13 -12.64 -5.37
C GLY A 45 20.47 -11.50 -6.14
N PHE A 46 20.29 -11.64 -7.46
CA PHE A 46 19.60 -10.63 -8.28
C PHE A 46 18.12 -10.51 -7.92
N VAL A 47 17.42 -11.62 -7.70
CA VAL A 47 16.00 -11.61 -7.31
C VAL A 47 15.84 -10.91 -5.95
N GLN A 48 16.66 -11.24 -4.96
CA GLN A 48 16.61 -10.59 -3.65
C GLN A 48 16.87 -9.08 -3.75
N GLN A 49 17.86 -8.65 -4.53
CA GLN A 49 18.12 -7.23 -4.74
C GLN A 49 16.98 -6.51 -5.45
N PHE A 50 16.35 -7.17 -6.43
CA PHE A 50 15.19 -6.62 -7.13
C PHE A 50 13.99 -6.50 -6.19
N GLU A 51 13.66 -7.54 -5.42
CA GLU A 51 12.59 -7.54 -4.43
C GLU A 51 12.80 -6.47 -3.36
N LEU A 52 14.04 -6.31 -2.87
CA LEU A 52 14.39 -5.24 -1.93
C LEU A 52 14.20 -3.86 -2.54
N THR A 53 14.61 -3.67 -3.79
CA THR A 53 14.49 -2.38 -4.48
C THR A 53 13.02 -2.05 -4.77
N ALA A 54 12.24 -3.04 -5.21
CA ALA A 54 10.81 -2.91 -5.47
C ALA A 54 10.05 -2.53 -4.19
N THR A 55 10.29 -3.25 -3.08
CA THR A 55 9.67 -2.96 -1.79
C THR A 55 10.08 -1.59 -1.24
N GLN A 56 11.33 -1.17 -1.43
CA GLN A 56 11.77 0.19 -1.07
C GLN A 56 11.05 1.26 -1.89
N ALA A 57 10.91 1.07 -3.20
CA ALA A 57 10.20 2.01 -4.08
C ALA A 57 8.71 2.13 -3.72
N GLU A 58 8.05 1.01 -3.39
CA GLU A 58 6.68 1.00 -2.91
C GLU A 58 6.54 1.76 -1.58
N LEU A 59 7.48 1.55 -0.66
CA LEU A 59 7.50 2.23 0.64
C LEU A 59 7.68 3.75 0.49
N GLU A 60 8.57 4.19 -0.41
CA GLU A 60 8.74 5.60 -0.74
C GLU A 60 7.49 6.22 -1.38
N ALA A 61 6.81 5.48 -2.28
CA ALA A 61 5.56 5.93 -2.87
C ALA A 61 4.46 6.09 -1.80
N LEU A 62 4.35 5.13 -0.88
CA LEU A 62 3.40 5.20 0.24
C LEU A 62 3.72 6.36 1.19
N ARG A 63 5.00 6.58 1.51
CA ARG A 63 5.43 7.72 2.35
C ARG A 63 5.05 9.06 1.73
N ARG A 64 5.26 9.23 0.42
CA ARG A 64 4.86 10.45 -0.30
C ARG A 64 3.36 10.68 -0.25
N ARG A 65 2.56 9.63 -0.48
CA ARG A 65 1.09 9.70 -0.35
C ARG A 65 0.66 10.07 1.07
N MET A 66 1.24 9.44 2.08
CA MET A 66 0.95 9.78 3.49
C MET A 66 1.31 11.21 3.84
N ALA A 67 2.45 11.74 3.35
CA ALA A 67 2.83 13.12 3.57
C ALA A 67 1.78 14.08 2.97
N SER A 68 1.38 13.86 1.71
CA SER A 68 0.35 14.67 1.06
C SER A 68 -1.00 14.60 1.77
N ALA A 69 -1.39 13.41 2.24
CA ALA A 69 -2.65 13.21 2.97
C ALA A 69 -2.64 13.90 4.34
N ARG A 70 -1.51 13.90 5.05
CA ARG A 70 -1.37 14.62 6.32
C ARG A 70 -1.48 16.13 6.12
N GLU A 71 -0.85 16.66 5.08
CA GLU A 71 -0.92 18.07 4.75
C GLU A 71 -2.35 18.49 4.37
N ALA A 72 -3.01 17.72 3.50
CA ALA A 72 -4.41 17.94 3.16
C ALA A 72 -5.33 17.87 4.39
N ASN A 73 -5.12 16.91 5.29
CA ASN A 73 -5.88 16.81 6.54
C ASN A 73 -5.65 18.00 7.47
N ARG A 74 -4.41 18.51 7.56
CA ARG A 74 -4.10 19.69 8.37
C ARG A 74 -4.85 20.92 7.85
N VAL A 75 -4.82 21.14 6.53
CA VAL A 75 -5.56 22.24 5.89
C VAL A 75 -7.07 22.07 6.08
N LEU A 76 -7.57 20.85 5.99
CA LEU A 76 -8.99 20.57 6.24
C LEU A 76 -9.38 20.87 7.68
N GLN A 77 -8.58 20.46 8.66
CA GLN A 77 -8.82 20.75 10.08
C GLN A 77 -8.83 22.25 10.38
N GLU A 78 -7.90 23.00 9.79
CA GLU A 78 -7.87 24.45 9.91
C GLU A 78 -9.17 25.08 9.37
N LYS A 79 -9.62 24.67 8.18
CA LYS A 79 -10.87 25.15 7.60
C LYS A 79 -12.10 24.79 8.45
N VAL A 80 -12.14 23.59 9.03
CA VAL A 80 -13.22 23.18 9.93
C VAL A 80 -13.26 24.07 11.16
N GLN A 81 -12.12 24.34 11.80
CA GLN A 81 -12.07 25.22 12.97
C GLN A 81 -12.52 26.65 12.65
N VAL A 82 -12.13 27.20 11.50
CA VAL A 82 -12.60 28.52 11.04
C VAL A 82 -14.10 28.51 10.84
N ALA A 83 -14.65 27.51 10.12
CA ALA A 83 -16.07 27.41 9.85
C ALA A 83 -16.90 27.23 11.15
N GLU A 84 -16.41 26.43 12.10
CA GLU A 84 -17.04 26.26 13.42
C GLU A 84 -17.04 27.58 14.20
N GLY A 85 -15.93 28.32 14.18
CA GLY A 85 -15.84 29.63 14.83
C GLY A 85 -16.79 30.66 14.21
N GLU A 86 -16.90 30.70 12.88
CA GLU A 86 -17.85 31.56 12.16
C GLU A 86 -19.30 31.19 12.48
N ALA A 87 -19.63 29.91 12.53
CA ALA A 87 -20.96 29.44 12.89
C ALA A 87 -21.36 29.84 14.32
N LEU A 88 -20.44 29.70 15.28
CA LEU A 88 -20.66 30.14 16.66
C LEU A 88 -20.86 31.65 16.75
N ARG A 89 -20.06 32.44 16.01
CA ARG A 89 -20.21 33.89 15.96
C ARG A 89 -21.56 34.30 15.38
N PHE A 90 -21.97 33.67 14.29
CA PHE A 90 -23.25 33.96 13.64
C PHE A 90 -24.43 33.59 14.53
N ALA A 91 -24.35 32.46 15.25
CA ALA A 91 -25.37 32.08 16.23
C ALA A 91 -25.50 33.12 17.35
N ALA A 92 -24.38 33.62 17.87
CA ALA A 92 -24.39 34.67 18.90
C ALA A 92 -24.93 36.01 18.37
N GLU A 93 -24.57 36.41 17.15
CA GLU A 93 -25.10 37.61 16.50
C GLU A 93 -26.63 37.51 16.31
N LEU A 94 -27.14 36.33 15.93
CA LEU A 94 -28.57 36.08 15.77
C LEU A 94 -29.32 36.17 17.11
N GLU A 95 -28.76 35.61 18.19
CA GLU A 95 -29.34 35.69 19.53
C GLU A 95 -29.41 37.13 20.04
N VAL A 96 -28.35 37.92 19.83
CA VAL A 96 -28.34 39.35 20.15
C VAL A 96 -29.37 40.10 19.31
N PHE A 97 -29.45 39.83 18.01
CA PHE A 97 -30.43 40.46 17.13
C PHE A 97 -31.88 40.14 17.56
N GLU A 98 -32.17 38.90 17.94
CA GLU A 98 -33.48 38.51 18.48
C GLU A 98 -33.81 39.25 19.77
N HIS A 99 -32.83 39.48 20.64
CA HIS A 99 -33.03 40.17 21.92
C HIS A 99 -33.18 41.70 21.75
N GLU A 100 -32.39 42.32 20.88
CA GLU A 100 -32.38 43.77 20.66
C GLU A 100 -33.48 44.24 19.70
N THR A 101 -33.94 43.37 18.80
CA THR A 101 -34.99 43.71 17.85
C THR A 101 -36.35 43.47 18.49
N GLY A 102 -36.93 44.53 19.06
CA GLY A 102 -38.33 44.51 19.46
C GLY A 102 -39.22 44.21 18.25
N ILE A 103 -39.92 43.09 18.26
CA ILE A 103 -40.94 42.78 17.24
C ILE A 103 -42.01 43.85 17.32
N ASN A 104 -42.17 44.64 16.25
CA ASN A 104 -43.28 45.60 16.18
C ASN A 104 -44.60 44.82 16.26
N PRO A 105 -45.44 45.03 17.29
CA PRO A 105 -46.70 44.31 17.43
C PRO A 105 -47.65 44.54 16.24
N ASP A 106 -47.53 45.68 15.54
CA ASP A 106 -48.31 45.97 14.33
C ASP A 106 -47.81 45.23 13.07
N GLY A 107 -46.61 44.63 13.13
CA GLY A 107 -46.00 43.85 12.05
C GLY A 107 -46.18 42.34 12.21
N VAL A 108 -46.78 41.88 13.32
CA VAL A 108 -47.06 40.46 13.54
C VAL A 108 -48.24 40.05 12.66
N VAL A 109 -47.94 39.26 11.62
CA VAL A 109 -48.94 38.68 10.75
C VAL A 109 -49.63 37.53 11.48
N ASP A 110 -50.71 37.83 12.19
CA ASP A 110 -51.60 36.81 12.75
C ASP A 110 -52.49 36.18 11.64
N SER A 111 -53.09 35.05 11.95
CA SER A 111 -54.13 34.33 11.21
C SER A 111 -55.23 35.25 10.63
N ASP A 112 -55.46 36.41 11.23
CA ASP A 112 -56.40 37.43 10.77
C ASP A 112 -55.97 38.11 9.44
N LEU A 113 -54.69 38.11 9.07
CA LEU A 113 -54.21 38.66 7.79
C LEU A 113 -54.72 37.83 6.60
N ILE A 114 -54.82 36.50 6.75
CA ILE A 114 -55.42 35.63 5.74
C ILE A 114 -56.91 35.97 5.57
N GLY A 115 -57.59 36.34 6.66
CA GLY A 115 -58.95 36.85 6.64
C GLY A 115 -59.08 38.15 5.84
N ARG A 116 -58.21 39.13 6.10
CA ARG A 116 -58.22 40.45 5.44
C ARG A 116 -57.83 40.42 3.96
N LEU A 117 -56.94 39.51 3.56
CA LEU A 117 -56.57 39.30 2.15
C LEU A 117 -57.66 38.57 1.34
N ARG A 118 -58.49 37.75 2.00
CA ARG A 118 -59.62 37.07 1.34
C ARG A 118 -60.86 37.97 1.21
N SER A 119 -60.92 39.07 1.95
CA SER A 119 -62.01 40.06 1.91
C SER A 119 -61.77 41.26 0.99
N ASN A 120 -60.62 41.32 0.30
CA ASN A 120 -60.35 42.23 -0.81
C ASN A 120 -60.45 41.47 -2.13
#